data_AF-A0A7S2VQ67-F1
#
_entry.id   AF-A0A7S2VQ67-F1
#
_cell.length_a   1.000
_cell.length_b   1.000
_cell.length_c   1.000
_cell.angle_alpha   90.00
_cell.angle_beta   90.00
_cell.angle_gamma   90.00
#
_symmetry.space_group_name_H-M   'P 1'
#
loop_
_entity.id
_entity.type
_entity.pdbx_description
1 polymer ?
#
loop_
_entity_poly.entity_id
_entity_poly.type
_entity_poly.pdbx_seq_one_letter_code
_entity_poly.pdbx_strand_id
1 'polypeptide(L)'
;MSNAEGAAPAEQCFSDKQPLLSGGAGTEIARWRSACVLVALVAAAASAATAALAVRAASQRGAPPFRPVQLASEEAAAATTAAPGCKGCPPACCDGGCEGAGRTKERTNTLLLAPKSGSTVGTATWSTETCEITPKQPWGAQGPAVEVAVQKERVNLVVRAGRKNHKSNAAAFLKGLVAPCNILAETWLRDEGSPKSHQPEQLNFAAVGTLTIKFTSKTATLPNFHVGQGHMNLGNNWWIGGTACEVTKEGFDLLCKTEEGDRVRFSTLSSLDLDAQHEEAFIFNLEP
;
A
#
# COMPACT_ATOMS: atom_id res chain seq x y z
N MET A 1 31.98 -11.39 19.49
CA MET A 1 31.10 -12.51 19.92
C MET A 1 29.72 -11.93 20.16
N SER A 2 28.73 -12.44 19.41
CA SER A 2 27.29 -12.51 19.74
C SER A 2 26.50 -11.18 19.75
N ASN A 3 25.32 -11.05 19.13
CA ASN A 3 24.48 -11.94 18.32
C ASN A 3 23.70 -11.09 17.33
N ALA A 4 23.58 -11.59 16.10
CA ALA A 4 22.59 -11.18 15.12
C ALA A 4 21.31 -11.97 15.39
N GLU A 5 20.16 -11.32 15.48
CA GLU A 5 18.85 -11.97 15.42
C GLU A 5 17.82 -10.94 14.95
N GLY A 6 17.10 -11.25 13.86
CA GLY A 6 16.01 -10.43 13.34
C GLY A 6 15.92 -10.35 11.82
N ALA A 7 15.97 -11.48 11.11
CA ALA A 7 15.59 -11.54 9.70
C ALA A 7 14.44 -12.54 9.54
N ALA A 8 13.19 -12.05 9.41
CA ALA A 8 12.11 -12.70 8.69
C ALA A 8 10.84 -11.81 8.59
N PRO A 9 10.73 -10.89 7.62
CA PRO A 9 9.43 -10.34 7.19
C PRO A 9 8.87 -11.05 5.94
N ALA A 10 9.70 -11.74 5.15
CA ALA A 10 9.31 -12.26 3.84
C ALA A 10 8.48 -13.56 3.88
N GLU A 11 8.57 -14.38 4.93
CA GLU A 11 7.78 -15.62 5.05
C GLU A 11 6.29 -15.36 5.33
N GLN A 12 5.95 -14.20 5.88
CA GLN A 12 4.58 -13.91 6.29
C GLN A 12 3.63 -13.63 5.11
N CYS A 13 4.16 -13.27 3.94
CA CYS A 13 3.35 -13.03 2.74
C CYS A 13 2.83 -14.31 2.07
N PHE A 14 3.41 -15.48 2.38
CA PHE A 14 3.19 -16.71 1.60
C PHE A 14 2.58 -17.87 2.39
N SER A 15 2.29 -17.71 3.69
CA SER A 15 1.91 -18.83 4.57
C SER A 15 0.46 -19.32 4.42
N ASP A 16 -0.47 -18.53 3.86
CA ASP A 16 -1.91 -18.84 3.92
C ASP A 16 -2.50 -19.68 2.77
N LYS A 17 -1.68 -20.30 1.91
CA LYS A 17 -2.20 -21.18 0.84
C LYS A 17 -1.46 -22.50 0.73
N GLN A 18 -1.84 -23.48 1.57
CA GLN A 18 -1.59 -24.88 1.25
C GLN A 18 -2.42 -25.27 -0.01
N PRO A 19 -1.82 -25.95 -1.00
CA PRO A 19 -2.58 -26.50 -2.11
C PRO A 19 -3.35 -27.74 -1.64
N LEU A 20 -4.65 -27.77 -1.95
CA LEU A 20 -5.43 -29.00 -2.03
C LEU A 20 -4.85 -29.85 -3.16
N LEU A 21 -3.90 -30.73 -2.82
CA LEU A 21 -3.49 -31.81 -3.71
C LEU A 21 -4.28 -33.07 -3.36
N SER A 22 -4.88 -33.59 -4.42
CA SER A 22 -5.68 -34.80 -4.51
C SER A 22 -4.84 -36.07 -4.43
N GLY A 23 -5.40 -37.10 -3.78
CA GLY A 23 -5.29 -38.50 -4.18
C GLY A 23 -4.09 -39.30 -3.66
N GLY A 24 -4.38 -40.38 -2.91
CA GLY A 24 -3.55 -41.58 -2.91
C GLY A 24 -3.14 -42.18 -1.56
N ALA A 25 -4.10 -42.85 -0.90
CA ALA A 25 -4.01 -44.03 -0.03
C ALA A 25 -2.71 -44.36 0.75
N GLY A 26 -2.86 -44.57 2.08
CA GLY A 26 -1.96 -45.46 2.82
C GLY A 26 -1.79 -45.18 4.31
N THR A 27 -2.82 -45.47 5.12
CA THR A 27 -2.73 -45.89 6.54
C THR A 27 -1.72 -45.21 7.47
N GLU A 28 -2.13 -44.13 8.14
CA GLU A 28 -1.87 -43.89 9.59
C GLU A 28 -2.67 -42.65 10.06
N ILE A 29 -4.01 -42.79 10.14
CA ILE A 29 -4.89 -41.76 10.72
C ILE A 29 -5.72 -42.41 11.80
N ALA A 30 -5.18 -42.47 13.02
CA ALA A 30 -5.99 -42.60 14.25
C ALA A 30 -5.13 -42.34 15.50
N ARG A 31 -4.56 -41.13 15.68
CA ARG A 31 -4.13 -40.70 17.03
C ARG A 31 -3.97 -39.20 17.31
N TRP A 32 -4.11 -38.30 16.34
CA TRP A 32 -3.88 -36.86 16.58
C TRP A 32 -5.07 -35.93 16.29
N ARG A 33 -6.30 -36.46 16.16
CA ARG A 33 -7.52 -35.64 15.97
C ARG A 33 -8.29 -35.29 17.25
N SER A 34 -7.85 -35.73 18.43
CA SER A 34 -8.57 -35.45 19.69
C SER A 34 -7.96 -34.38 20.60
N ALA A 35 -6.79 -33.82 20.29
CA ALA A 35 -6.15 -32.83 21.16
C ALA A 35 -6.49 -31.35 20.81
N CYS A 36 -6.74 -31.02 19.54
CA CYS A 36 -6.95 -29.62 19.14
C CYS A 36 -8.41 -29.11 19.21
N VAL A 37 -9.40 -30.00 19.27
CA VAL A 37 -10.81 -29.59 19.42
C VAL A 37 -11.16 -29.30 20.89
N LEU A 38 -10.44 -29.89 21.86
CA LEU A 38 -10.66 -29.60 23.28
C LEU A 38 -10.10 -28.24 23.73
N VAL A 39 -9.02 -27.74 23.11
CA VAL A 39 -8.41 -26.46 23.51
C VAL A 39 -9.25 -25.25 23.02
N ALA A 40 -9.91 -25.37 21.87
CA ALA A 40 -10.77 -24.31 21.34
C ALA A 40 -12.11 -24.16 22.08
N LEU A 41 -12.65 -25.24 22.66
CA LEU A 41 -13.91 -25.21 23.42
C LEU A 41 -13.74 -24.68 24.87
N VAL A 42 -12.56 -24.81 25.48
CA VAL A 42 -12.30 -24.29 26.84
C VAL A 42 -12.04 -22.77 26.85
N ALA A 43 -11.47 -22.21 25.77
CA ALA A 43 -11.21 -20.77 25.68
C ALA A 43 -12.49 -19.93 25.47
N ALA A 44 -13.50 -20.48 24.77
CA ALA A 44 -14.77 -19.79 24.54
C ALA A 44 -15.68 -19.76 25.79
N ALA A 45 -15.58 -20.74 26.69
CA ALA A 45 -16.38 -20.80 27.92
C ALA A 45 -15.87 -19.85 29.04
N ALA A 46 -14.58 -19.49 29.04
CA ALA A 46 -14.01 -18.58 30.04
C ALA A 46 -14.33 -17.09 29.78
N SER A 47 -14.58 -16.71 28.52
CA SER A 47 -14.94 -15.33 28.15
C SER A 47 -16.40 -14.99 28.49
N ALA A 48 -17.33 -15.96 28.39
CA ALA A 48 -18.75 -15.76 28.70
C ALA A 48 -19.05 -15.72 30.21
N ALA A 49 -18.25 -16.39 31.04
CA ALA A 49 -18.46 -16.44 32.50
C ALA A 49 -18.05 -15.14 33.22
N THR A 50 -17.15 -14.34 32.64
CA THR A 50 -16.62 -13.11 33.26
C THR A 50 -17.53 -11.90 33.03
N ALA A 51 -18.31 -11.88 31.94
CA ALA A 51 -19.30 -10.83 31.67
C ALA A 51 -20.60 -11.02 32.49
N ALA A 52 -20.95 -12.26 32.86
CA ALA A 52 -22.19 -12.57 33.59
C ALA A 52 -22.12 -12.24 35.10
N LEU A 53 -20.92 -12.12 35.70
CA LEU A 53 -20.78 -11.73 37.11
C LEU A 53 -20.80 -10.22 37.35
N ALA A 54 -20.45 -9.40 36.36
CA ALA A 54 -20.46 -7.93 36.51
C ALA A 54 -21.90 -7.34 36.48
N VAL A 55 -22.85 -8.02 35.83
CA VAL A 55 -24.24 -7.56 35.72
C VAL A 55 -25.07 -7.87 36.98
N ARG A 56 -24.64 -8.83 37.81
CA ARG A 56 -25.36 -9.22 39.04
C ARG A 56 -25.02 -8.38 40.29
N ALA A 57 -23.98 -7.53 40.24
CA ALA A 57 -23.59 -6.67 41.35
C ALA A 57 -24.20 -5.24 41.30
N ALA A 58 -24.85 -4.86 40.21
CA ALA A 58 -25.43 -3.51 40.04
C ALA A 58 -26.96 -3.42 40.34
N SER A 59 -27.61 -4.53 40.71
CA SER A 59 -29.07 -4.61 40.92
C SER A 59 -29.51 -4.44 42.39
N GLN A 60 -28.87 -3.55 43.15
CA GLN A 60 -29.29 -3.24 44.52
C GLN A 60 -29.33 -1.75 44.90
N ARG A 61 -29.24 -0.81 43.96
CA ARG A 61 -29.54 0.59 44.26
C ARG A 61 -30.44 1.16 43.17
N GLY A 62 -31.66 1.51 43.57
CA GLY A 62 -32.68 2.08 42.69
C GLY A 62 -32.14 3.29 41.93
N ALA A 63 -32.07 3.15 40.62
CA ALA A 63 -31.81 4.24 39.69
C ALA A 63 -32.91 4.20 38.60
N PRO A 64 -33.41 5.37 38.15
CA PRO A 64 -34.52 5.49 37.22
C PRO A 64 -34.18 4.95 35.80
N PRO A 65 -35.21 4.65 34.98
CA PRO A 65 -35.02 3.96 33.71
C PRO A 65 -34.24 4.81 32.70
N PHE A 66 -33.05 4.34 32.32
CA PHE A 66 -32.29 4.85 31.19
C PHE A 66 -32.90 4.34 29.88
N ARG A 67 -33.19 5.28 28.98
CA ARG A 67 -33.52 5.00 27.57
C ARG A 67 -32.30 4.36 26.87
N PRO A 68 -32.47 3.31 26.06
CA PRO A 68 -31.38 2.77 25.27
C PRO A 68 -31.00 3.77 24.17
N VAL A 69 -29.80 4.32 24.26
CA VAL A 69 -29.12 4.99 23.14
C VAL A 69 -28.66 3.88 22.19
N GLN A 70 -29.11 3.92 20.95
CA GLN A 70 -28.62 3.05 19.87
C GLN A 70 -27.12 3.28 19.71
N LEU A 71 -26.32 2.24 19.94
CA LEU A 71 -24.96 2.19 19.41
C LEU A 71 -25.07 2.09 17.89
N ALA A 72 -24.91 3.23 17.23
CA ALA A 72 -24.50 3.25 15.85
C ALA A 72 -23.08 2.66 15.79
N SER A 73 -22.92 1.65 14.95
CA SER A 73 -21.65 1.07 14.54
C SER A 73 -20.77 2.15 13.90
N GLU A 74 -19.65 2.46 14.53
CA GLU A 74 -18.67 3.43 14.07
C GLU A 74 -17.29 2.76 14.09
N GLU A 75 -16.90 2.17 12.95
CA GLU A 75 -15.48 2.08 12.56
C GLU A 75 -15.36 1.92 11.04
N ALA A 76 -15.94 2.88 10.31
CA ALA A 76 -15.37 3.24 9.03
C ALA A 76 -14.27 4.25 9.35
N ALA A 77 -13.01 3.82 9.26
CA ALA A 77 -11.88 4.73 9.24
C ALA A 77 -12.13 5.72 8.11
N ALA A 78 -12.55 6.93 8.47
CA ALA A 78 -12.71 8.03 7.54
C ALA A 78 -11.34 8.28 6.93
N ALA A 79 -11.16 7.81 5.70
CA ALA A 79 -10.14 8.34 4.81
C ALA A 79 -10.30 9.85 4.85
N THR A 80 -9.33 10.53 5.45
CA THR A 80 -9.26 11.98 5.45
C THR A 80 -8.94 12.37 4.01
N THR A 81 -9.95 12.37 3.16
CA THR A 81 -9.86 13.00 1.85
C THR A 81 -9.46 14.44 2.10
N ALA A 82 -8.36 14.88 1.49
CA ALA A 82 -7.99 16.29 1.45
C ALA A 82 -9.26 17.11 1.12
N ALA A 83 -9.59 18.08 1.98
CA ALA A 83 -10.78 18.90 1.78
C ALA A 83 -10.67 19.55 0.39
N PRO A 84 -11.70 19.44 -0.49
CA PRO A 84 -11.67 20.06 -1.80
C PRO A 84 -11.35 21.56 -1.67
N GLY A 85 -10.27 22.02 -2.30
CA GLY A 85 -9.85 23.43 -2.25
C GLY A 85 -8.94 23.78 -1.07
N CYS A 86 -8.39 22.79 -0.38
CA CYS A 86 -7.31 23.02 0.56
C CYS A 86 -6.07 23.52 -0.22
N LYS A 87 -5.57 24.72 0.08
CA LYS A 87 -4.23 25.16 -0.34
C LYS A 87 -3.29 25.14 0.85
N GLY A 88 -2.10 24.57 0.70
CA GLY A 88 -1.13 24.48 1.79
C GLY A 88 -0.27 23.23 1.73
N CYS A 89 0.42 22.97 2.86
CA CYS A 89 1.47 21.95 2.90
C CYS A 89 0.99 20.64 3.51
N PRO A 90 1.56 19.51 3.07
CA PRO A 90 1.38 18.25 3.76
C PRO A 90 1.83 18.36 5.23
N PRO A 91 1.22 17.58 6.14
CA PRO A 91 0.15 16.61 5.89
C PRO A 91 -1.27 17.23 5.87
N ALA A 92 -1.41 18.50 6.25
CA ALA A 92 -2.73 19.13 6.35
C ALA A 92 -3.41 19.29 4.99
N CYS A 93 -2.62 19.35 3.92
CA CYS A 93 -3.07 19.75 2.60
C CYS A 93 -2.22 19.14 1.48
N CYS A 94 -2.86 18.71 0.40
CA CYS A 94 -2.17 17.98 -0.67
C CYS A 94 -2.24 18.61 -2.06
N ASP A 95 -3.06 19.64 -2.26
CA ASP A 95 -3.27 20.24 -3.58
C ASP A 95 -2.06 21.07 -4.06
N GLY A 96 -1.12 21.38 -3.16
CA GLY A 96 0.06 22.19 -3.45
C GLY A 96 -0.04 23.62 -2.91
N GLY A 97 0.86 24.47 -3.41
CA GLY A 97 1.03 25.86 -2.98
C GLY A 97 2.16 26.07 -1.97
N CYS A 98 3.07 25.11 -1.82
CA CYS A 98 4.16 25.19 -0.84
C CYS A 98 5.50 25.45 -1.51
N GLU A 99 6.03 26.65 -1.32
CA GLU A 99 7.33 27.07 -1.84
C GLU A 99 8.53 26.40 -1.13
N GLY A 100 8.28 25.80 0.05
CA GLY A 100 9.34 25.34 0.95
C GLY A 100 10.02 26.52 1.66
N ALA A 101 11.01 26.24 2.50
CA ALA A 101 11.73 27.29 3.24
C ALA A 101 13.22 27.33 2.91
N GLY A 102 13.80 28.54 2.91
CA GLY A 102 15.23 28.74 2.74
C GLY A 102 15.69 28.37 1.32
N ARG A 103 16.69 27.49 1.21
CA ARG A 103 17.31 27.10 -0.08
C ARG A 103 16.75 25.81 -0.67
N THR A 104 15.59 25.34 -0.19
CA THR A 104 14.95 24.15 -0.75
C THR A 104 14.51 24.42 -2.18
N LYS A 105 14.55 23.39 -3.03
CA LYS A 105 14.21 23.50 -4.45
C LYS A 105 13.15 22.49 -4.80
N GLU A 106 12.09 22.95 -5.45
CA GLU A 106 11.11 22.06 -6.05
C GLU A 106 11.76 21.31 -7.22
N ARG A 107 11.41 20.04 -7.34
CA ARG A 107 11.81 19.18 -8.44
C ARG A 107 10.57 18.57 -9.07
N THR A 108 10.64 18.36 -10.37
CA THR A 108 9.70 17.51 -11.11
C THR A 108 10.17 16.07 -10.94
N ASN A 109 9.33 15.24 -10.31
CA ASN A 109 9.58 13.83 -10.08
C ASN A 109 8.58 13.03 -10.89
N THR A 110 9.05 12.29 -11.90
CA THR A 110 8.16 11.49 -12.74
C THR A 110 8.24 10.03 -12.35
N LEU A 111 7.10 9.46 -11.98
CA LEU A 111 6.88 8.01 -11.94
C LEU A 111 6.31 7.60 -13.29
N LEU A 112 7.05 6.75 -14.01
CA LEU A 112 6.64 6.24 -15.30
C LEU A 112 5.94 4.88 -15.15
N LEU A 113 4.70 4.80 -15.61
CA LEU A 113 3.97 3.54 -15.76
C LEU A 113 3.80 3.30 -17.26
N ALA A 114 4.41 2.24 -17.78
CA ALA A 114 4.32 1.89 -19.20
C ALA A 114 3.38 0.69 -19.38
N PRO A 115 2.40 0.75 -20.30
CA PRO A 115 1.57 -0.41 -20.58
C PRO A 115 2.42 -1.53 -21.19
N LYS A 116 2.10 -2.77 -20.86
CA LYS A 116 2.65 -3.95 -21.53
C LYS A 116 2.30 -3.89 -23.02
N SER A 117 3.23 -4.31 -23.88
CA SER A 117 3.03 -4.35 -25.33
C SER A 117 1.67 -4.96 -25.71
N GLY A 118 0.92 -4.25 -26.56
CA GLY A 118 -0.44 -4.63 -26.98
C GLY A 118 -1.57 -4.03 -26.13
N SER A 119 -1.28 -3.38 -25.00
CA SER A 119 -2.26 -2.59 -24.24
C SER A 119 -2.27 -1.14 -24.68
N THR A 120 -3.45 -0.61 -25.03
CA THR A 120 -3.63 0.81 -25.38
C THR A 120 -4.28 1.57 -24.22
N VAL A 121 -3.59 2.61 -23.74
CA VAL A 121 -4.07 3.52 -22.70
C VAL A 121 -4.60 4.79 -23.36
N GLY A 122 -5.85 5.13 -23.08
CA GLY A 122 -6.49 6.35 -23.55
C GLY A 122 -6.19 7.53 -22.64
N THR A 123 -6.64 7.46 -21.39
CA THR A 123 -6.42 8.53 -20.39
C THR A 123 -6.11 7.94 -19.02
N ALA A 124 -5.55 8.76 -18.14
CA ALA A 124 -5.36 8.42 -16.75
C ALA A 124 -5.59 9.66 -15.88
N THR A 125 -6.11 9.44 -14.67
CA THR A 125 -6.38 10.51 -13.70
C THR A 125 -5.90 10.10 -12.32
N TRP A 126 -5.58 11.09 -11.50
CA TRP A 126 -5.20 10.91 -10.12
C TRP A 126 -6.00 11.86 -9.23
N SER A 127 -6.42 11.36 -8.07
CA SER A 127 -7.01 12.16 -7.01
C SER A 127 -6.26 11.91 -5.72
N THR A 128 -5.56 12.91 -5.20
CA THR A 128 -4.79 12.77 -3.95
C THR A 128 -5.73 12.77 -2.75
N GLU A 129 -5.60 11.75 -1.91
CA GLU A 129 -6.35 11.62 -0.66
C GLU A 129 -5.51 12.14 0.51
N THR A 130 -4.29 11.61 0.64
CA THR A 130 -3.33 12.03 1.67
C THR A 130 -1.93 12.15 1.08
N CYS A 131 -1.07 12.89 1.76
CA CYS A 131 0.30 13.12 1.33
C CYS A 131 1.15 13.49 2.53
N GLU A 132 2.46 13.28 2.38
CA GLU A 132 3.44 13.61 3.40
C GLU A 132 4.74 14.00 2.69
N ILE A 133 5.33 15.10 3.15
CA ILE A 133 6.64 15.56 2.67
C ILE A 133 7.48 16.01 3.86
N THR A 134 8.80 15.85 3.72
CA THR A 134 9.75 16.35 4.70
C THR A 134 9.50 17.81 5.05
N PRO A 135 9.48 18.18 6.34
CA PRO A 135 9.22 19.55 6.76
C PRO A 135 10.08 20.58 6.01
N LYS A 136 9.46 21.71 5.65
CA LYS A 136 10.07 22.83 4.91
C LYS A 136 10.43 22.52 3.45
N GLN A 137 10.18 21.31 2.93
CA GLN A 137 10.32 21.08 1.50
C GLN A 137 9.14 21.69 0.72
N PRO A 138 9.35 22.07 -0.55
CA PRO A 138 8.29 22.49 -1.44
C PRO A 138 7.38 21.33 -1.85
N TRP A 139 6.11 21.66 -2.08
CA TRP A 139 5.06 20.75 -2.56
C TRP A 139 4.11 21.54 -3.47
N GLY A 140 4.21 21.33 -4.78
CA GLY A 140 3.41 22.05 -5.78
C GLY A 140 3.48 23.58 -5.65
N ALA A 141 4.66 24.17 -5.49
CA ALA A 141 4.85 25.60 -5.24
C ALA A 141 4.09 26.50 -6.24
N GLN A 142 4.01 26.08 -7.51
CA GLN A 142 3.41 26.85 -8.60
C GLN A 142 2.16 26.19 -9.22
N GLY A 143 1.58 25.18 -8.57
CA GLY A 143 0.44 24.45 -9.14
C GLY A 143 0.10 23.17 -8.39
N PRO A 144 -0.66 22.26 -9.02
CA PRO A 144 -0.95 20.96 -8.41
C PRO A 144 0.34 20.22 -8.08
N ALA A 145 0.40 19.66 -6.87
CA ALA A 145 1.59 18.91 -6.45
C ALA A 145 1.71 17.54 -7.12
N VAL A 146 0.58 16.92 -7.48
CA VAL A 146 0.53 15.66 -8.23
C VAL A 146 -0.33 15.84 -9.47
N GLU A 147 0.23 15.52 -10.62
CA GLU A 147 -0.43 15.61 -11.93
C GLU A 147 -0.26 14.28 -12.66
N VAL A 148 -1.22 13.91 -13.50
CA VAL A 148 -1.10 12.75 -14.39
C VAL A 148 -1.22 13.19 -15.84
N ALA A 149 -0.32 12.69 -16.68
CA ALA A 149 -0.34 12.91 -18.12
C ALA A 149 -0.09 11.60 -18.86
N VAL A 150 -0.86 11.35 -19.92
CA VAL A 150 -0.60 10.23 -20.84
C VAL A 150 0.23 10.75 -22.02
N GLN A 151 1.40 10.16 -22.25
CA GLN A 151 2.29 10.50 -23.37
C GLN A 151 2.76 9.22 -24.05
N LYS A 152 2.50 9.10 -25.35
CA LYS A 152 2.82 7.88 -26.13
C LYS A 152 2.32 6.61 -25.41
N GLU A 153 1.07 6.64 -24.97
CA GLU A 153 0.40 5.55 -24.21
C GLU A 153 0.98 5.25 -22.82
N ARG A 154 2.04 5.93 -22.39
CA ARG A 154 2.59 5.80 -21.04
C ARG A 154 1.91 6.77 -20.09
N VAL A 155 1.63 6.31 -18.88
CA VAL A 155 1.09 7.14 -17.80
C VAL A 155 2.27 7.73 -17.02
N ASN A 156 2.37 9.06 -17.05
CA ASN A 156 3.35 9.82 -16.27
C ASN A 156 2.64 10.42 -15.07
N LEU A 157 2.96 9.92 -13.88
CA LEU A 157 2.53 10.55 -12.63
C LEU A 157 3.65 11.49 -12.17
N VAL A 158 3.39 12.78 -12.26
CA VAL A 158 4.35 13.85 -12.00
C VAL A 158 4.09 14.42 -10.61
N VAL A 159 5.09 14.31 -9.74
CA VAL A 159 5.07 14.87 -8.38
C VAL A 159 6.02 16.05 -8.29
N ARG A 160 5.50 17.25 -8.03
CA ARG A 160 6.26 18.48 -7.82
C ARG A 160 6.58 18.62 -6.33
N ALA A 161 7.80 18.22 -5.97
CA ALA A 161 8.19 18.09 -4.57
C ALA A 161 9.70 18.28 -4.37
N GLY A 162 10.08 18.65 -3.14
CA GLY A 162 11.46 18.57 -2.69
C GLY A 162 11.97 17.12 -2.59
N ARG A 163 13.29 16.96 -2.61
CA ARG A 163 13.98 15.65 -2.55
C ARG A 163 14.82 15.52 -1.29
N LYS A 164 14.18 15.65 -0.13
CA LYS A 164 14.83 15.39 1.15
C LYS A 164 14.14 14.23 1.82
N ASN A 165 14.89 13.20 2.16
CA ASN A 165 14.37 12.01 2.80
C ASN A 165 14.00 12.25 4.27
N HIS A 166 12.92 11.62 4.72
CA HIS A 166 12.50 11.61 6.12
C HIS A 166 11.68 10.34 6.43
N LYS A 167 11.72 9.90 7.68
CA LYS A 167 11.02 8.69 8.15
C LYS A 167 9.51 8.84 8.16
N SER A 168 8.98 10.05 8.40
CA SER A 168 7.53 10.30 8.38
C SER A 168 6.92 10.01 7.01
N ASN A 169 7.62 10.36 5.92
CA ASN A 169 7.17 10.10 4.56
C ASN A 169 7.05 8.59 4.30
N ALA A 170 8.00 7.79 4.77
CA ALA A 170 7.92 6.33 4.69
C ALA A 170 6.78 5.77 5.54
N ALA A 171 6.59 6.28 6.76
CA ALA A 171 5.47 5.88 7.61
C ALA A 171 4.10 6.22 7.00
N ALA A 172 3.98 7.38 6.36
CA ALA A 172 2.77 7.78 5.63
C ALA A 172 2.52 6.88 4.43
N PHE A 173 3.56 6.55 3.65
CA PHE A 173 3.47 5.57 2.56
C PHE A 173 3.06 4.18 3.06
N LEU A 174 3.52 3.73 4.23
CA LEU A 174 3.20 2.39 4.75
C LEU A 174 1.88 2.33 5.52
N LYS A 175 1.20 3.46 5.74
CA LYS A 175 -0.01 3.52 6.54
C LYS A 175 -1.12 2.66 5.93
N GLY A 176 -1.54 1.61 6.64
CA GLY A 176 -2.57 0.67 6.15
C GLY A 176 -2.05 -0.41 5.20
N LEU A 177 -0.74 -0.45 4.94
CA LEU A 177 -0.10 -1.48 4.13
C LEU A 177 0.54 -2.57 5.00
N VAL A 178 0.60 -3.81 4.48
CA VAL A 178 1.31 -4.93 5.09
C VAL A 178 2.55 -5.20 4.25
N ALA A 179 3.60 -4.42 4.46
CA ALA A 179 4.83 -4.59 3.72
C ALA A 179 5.59 -5.86 4.18
N PRO A 180 6.25 -6.58 3.25
CA PRO A 180 6.35 -6.26 1.83
C PRO A 180 5.20 -6.77 0.96
N CYS A 181 4.18 -7.39 1.54
CA CYS A 181 3.18 -8.16 0.82
C CYS A 181 2.30 -7.36 -0.15
N ASN A 182 2.27 -6.04 -0.06
CA ASN A 182 1.44 -5.18 -0.92
C ASN A 182 2.16 -3.92 -1.40
N ILE A 183 3.49 -3.99 -1.51
CA ILE A 183 4.33 -2.93 -2.07
C ILE A 183 5.30 -3.50 -3.11
N LEU A 184 5.67 -2.68 -4.08
CA LEU A 184 6.69 -2.99 -5.07
C LEU A 184 7.65 -1.82 -5.18
N ALA A 185 8.94 -2.13 -5.06
CA ALA A 185 10.03 -1.19 -5.28
C ALA A 185 10.58 -1.38 -6.68
N GLU A 186 11.08 -0.30 -7.27
CA GLU A 186 11.76 -0.32 -8.56
C GLU A 186 13.04 -1.19 -8.57
N THR A 187 13.41 -1.71 -9.75
CA THR A 187 14.42 -2.77 -9.98
C THR A 187 15.77 -2.54 -9.29
N TRP A 188 16.27 -1.30 -9.21
CA TRP A 188 17.59 -1.00 -8.64
C TRP A 188 17.75 -1.38 -7.16
N LEU A 189 16.66 -1.68 -6.46
CA LEU A 189 16.69 -2.17 -5.06
C LEU A 189 16.72 -3.69 -4.94
N ARG A 190 16.62 -4.40 -6.06
CA ARG A 190 16.46 -5.84 -6.13
C ARG A 190 17.75 -6.49 -6.62
N ASP A 191 18.84 -6.27 -5.88
CA ASP A 191 20.04 -7.10 -6.03
C ASP A 191 19.67 -8.56 -5.72
N GLU A 192 20.21 -9.51 -6.49
CA GLU A 192 19.93 -10.95 -6.40
C GLU A 192 20.29 -11.56 -5.02
N GLY A 193 20.97 -10.79 -4.15
CA GLY A 193 21.29 -11.14 -2.77
C GLY A 193 20.63 -10.26 -1.69
N SER A 194 19.82 -9.26 -2.05
CA SER A 194 19.08 -8.47 -1.06
C SER A 194 17.81 -9.23 -0.64
N PRO A 195 17.43 -9.22 0.65
CA PRO A 195 16.18 -9.85 1.07
C PRO A 195 15.03 -9.32 0.22
N LYS A 196 14.28 -10.24 -0.42
CA LYS A 196 13.21 -9.89 -1.35
C LYS A 196 12.31 -8.84 -0.70
N SER A 197 12.17 -7.69 -1.37
CA SER A 197 11.33 -6.55 -1.00
C SER A 197 11.56 -5.99 0.41
N HIS A 198 12.39 -4.95 0.50
CA HIS A 198 12.45 -4.11 1.70
C HIS A 198 11.43 -2.98 1.62
N GLN A 199 10.69 -2.80 2.70
CA GLN A 199 9.91 -1.58 2.89
C GLN A 199 10.84 -0.36 2.95
N PRO A 200 10.41 0.81 2.45
CA PRO A 200 11.23 2.01 2.57
C PRO A 200 11.36 2.41 4.04
N GLU A 201 12.59 2.70 4.49
CA GLU A 201 12.80 3.30 5.82
C GLU A 201 12.63 4.82 5.82
N GLN A 202 12.93 5.44 4.68
CA GLN A 202 12.83 6.87 4.45
C GLN A 202 12.44 7.12 2.99
N LEU A 203 11.57 8.11 2.79
CA LEU A 203 11.18 8.59 1.46
C LEU A 203 11.38 10.10 1.40
N ASN A 204 11.53 10.66 0.21
CA ASN A 204 11.53 12.10 -0.05
C ASN A 204 10.13 12.70 0.16
N PHE A 205 9.11 11.96 -0.26
CA PHE A 205 7.69 12.27 -0.12
C PHE A 205 6.87 10.99 -0.30
N ALA A 206 5.60 11.06 0.09
CA ALA A 206 4.59 10.05 -0.20
C ALA A 206 3.27 10.71 -0.59
N ALA A 207 2.54 10.09 -1.51
CA ALA A 207 1.17 10.45 -1.83
C ALA A 207 0.33 9.17 -1.89
N VAL A 208 -0.87 9.24 -1.32
CA VAL A 208 -1.89 8.22 -1.39
C VAL A 208 -3.08 8.83 -2.10
N GLY A 209 -3.66 8.10 -3.03
CA GLY A 209 -4.78 8.58 -3.80
C GLY A 209 -5.43 7.49 -4.63
N THR A 210 -6.39 7.92 -5.43
CA THR A 210 -7.06 7.05 -6.40
C THR A 210 -6.43 7.25 -7.77
N LEU A 211 -5.88 6.17 -8.34
CA LEU A 211 -5.40 6.11 -9.71
C LEU A 211 -6.46 5.47 -10.60
N THR A 212 -6.95 6.20 -11.60
CA THR A 212 -7.87 5.64 -12.61
C THR A 212 -7.17 5.62 -13.95
N ILE A 213 -7.11 4.45 -14.59
CA ILE A 213 -6.54 4.25 -15.93
C ILE A 213 -7.67 3.81 -16.85
N LYS A 214 -7.88 4.57 -17.94
CA LYS A 214 -8.82 4.21 -19.00
C LYS A 214 -8.05 3.57 -20.14
N PHE A 215 -8.24 2.27 -20.28
CA PHE A 215 -7.85 1.52 -21.47
C PHE A 215 -8.91 1.70 -22.55
N THR A 216 -8.59 1.38 -23.80
CA THR A 216 -9.57 1.45 -24.90
C THR A 216 -10.81 0.56 -24.64
N SER A 217 -10.64 -0.56 -23.95
CA SER A 217 -11.70 -1.54 -23.71
C SER A 217 -12.38 -1.43 -22.33
N LYS A 218 -11.68 -0.87 -21.33
CA LYS A 218 -12.07 -0.96 -19.91
C LYS A 218 -11.50 0.19 -19.09
N THR A 219 -12.08 0.41 -17.92
CA THR A 219 -11.53 1.32 -16.90
C THR A 219 -11.02 0.48 -15.73
N ALA A 220 -9.88 0.87 -15.18
CA ALA A 220 -9.32 0.31 -13.96
C ALA A 220 -9.17 1.42 -12.92
N THR A 221 -9.89 1.31 -11.82
CA THR A 221 -9.83 2.24 -10.70
C THR A 221 -9.16 1.57 -9.51
N LEU A 222 -8.05 2.16 -9.05
CA LEU A 222 -7.22 1.69 -7.95
C LEU A 222 -7.30 2.71 -6.80
N PRO A 223 -8.24 2.55 -5.86
CA PRO A 223 -8.37 3.42 -4.68
C PRO A 223 -7.27 3.09 -3.67
N ASN A 224 -6.92 4.06 -2.81
CA ASN A 224 -5.83 3.89 -1.83
C ASN A 224 -4.57 3.31 -2.49
N PHE A 225 -4.17 3.86 -3.63
CA PHE A 225 -2.92 3.56 -4.31
C PHE A 225 -1.83 4.48 -3.76
N HIS A 226 -0.70 3.89 -3.41
CA HIS A 226 0.39 4.58 -2.72
C HIS A 226 1.53 4.76 -3.70
N VAL A 227 2.06 5.98 -3.77
CA VAL A 227 3.28 6.29 -4.51
C VAL A 227 4.27 6.99 -3.58
N GLY A 228 5.53 6.57 -3.66
CA GLY A 228 6.59 7.12 -2.85
C GLY A 228 7.88 7.18 -3.63
N GLN A 229 8.61 8.29 -3.50
CA GLN A 229 9.96 8.38 -4.03
C GLN A 229 10.93 8.46 -2.87
N GLY A 230 12.01 7.69 -2.92
CA GLY A 230 13.14 7.79 -2.01
C GLY A 230 14.42 8.20 -2.72
N HIS A 231 15.53 7.95 -2.05
CA HIS A 231 16.86 8.18 -2.60
C HIS A 231 17.82 7.14 -2.06
N MET A 232 18.54 6.45 -2.95
CA MET A 232 19.58 5.49 -2.58
C MET A 232 20.80 5.67 -3.48
N ASN A 233 21.99 5.74 -2.86
CA ASN A 233 23.29 5.84 -3.51
C ASN A 233 23.34 6.85 -4.67
N LEU A 234 23.15 6.36 -5.90
CA LEU A 234 23.37 7.09 -7.15
C LEU A 234 22.09 7.65 -7.78
N GLY A 235 20.91 7.36 -7.22
CA GLY A 235 19.64 7.65 -7.89
C GLY A 235 18.46 7.90 -6.96
N ASN A 236 17.38 8.43 -7.53
CA ASN A 236 16.08 8.35 -6.88
C ASN A 236 15.48 7.00 -7.24
N ASN A 237 14.57 6.53 -6.41
CA ASN A 237 13.91 5.25 -6.62
C ASN A 237 12.46 5.35 -6.22
N TRP A 238 11.62 4.57 -6.89
CA TRP A 238 10.18 4.59 -6.69
C TRP A 238 9.66 3.35 -5.98
N TRP A 239 8.60 3.57 -5.20
CA TRP A 239 7.76 2.55 -4.62
C TRP A 239 6.32 2.80 -5.02
N ILE A 240 5.62 1.72 -5.33
CA ILE A 240 4.18 1.68 -5.50
C ILE A 240 3.58 0.66 -4.53
N GLY A 241 2.31 0.83 -4.18
CA GLY A 241 1.61 -0.09 -3.30
C GLY A 241 0.12 0.21 -3.24
N GLY A 242 -0.62 -0.59 -2.49
CA GLY A 242 -2.02 -0.32 -2.24
C GLY A 242 -2.66 -1.36 -1.32
N THR A 243 -3.73 -0.96 -0.66
CA THR A 243 -4.45 -1.84 0.28
C THR A 243 -5.11 -3.02 -0.42
N ALA A 244 -5.49 -2.86 -1.70
CA ALA A 244 -6.04 -3.89 -2.56
C ALA A 244 -5.00 -4.63 -3.41
N CYS A 245 -3.71 -4.47 -3.10
CA CYS A 245 -2.61 -5.08 -3.84
C CYS A 245 -2.00 -6.29 -3.11
N GLU A 246 -1.48 -7.24 -3.87
CA GLU A 246 -0.72 -8.39 -3.38
C GLU A 246 0.53 -8.61 -4.24
N VAL A 247 1.67 -8.84 -3.60
CA VAL A 247 2.91 -9.23 -4.29
C VAL A 247 2.79 -10.69 -4.71
N THR A 248 3.17 -11.01 -5.95
CA THR A 248 3.13 -12.39 -6.46
C THR A 248 4.12 -13.30 -5.74
N LYS A 249 3.91 -14.61 -5.82
CA LYS A 249 4.75 -15.63 -5.16
C LYS A 249 6.26 -15.50 -5.45
N GLU A 250 6.58 -15.00 -6.63
CA GLU A 250 7.97 -14.82 -7.05
C GLU A 250 8.58 -13.53 -6.48
N GLY A 251 7.73 -12.57 -6.08
CA GLY A 251 8.14 -11.29 -5.50
C GLY A 251 8.40 -10.19 -6.52
N PHE A 252 8.10 -10.43 -7.81
CA PHE A 252 8.46 -9.52 -8.91
C PHE A 252 7.33 -8.63 -9.40
N ASP A 253 6.09 -9.00 -9.09
CA ASP A 253 4.92 -8.29 -9.55
C ASP A 253 4.04 -7.89 -8.37
N LEU A 254 3.31 -6.79 -8.54
CA LEU A 254 2.25 -6.33 -7.67
C LEU A 254 0.92 -6.43 -8.41
N LEU A 255 0.02 -7.29 -7.92
CA LEU A 255 -1.33 -7.47 -8.45
C LEU A 255 -2.31 -6.65 -7.62
N CYS A 256 -2.91 -5.62 -8.21
CA CYS A 256 -3.87 -4.77 -7.55
C CYS A 256 -5.28 -5.03 -8.09
N LYS A 257 -6.24 -5.30 -7.20
CA LYS A 257 -7.65 -5.41 -7.58
C LYS A 257 -8.24 -4.03 -7.86
N THR A 258 -9.01 -3.90 -8.92
CA THR A 258 -9.71 -2.67 -9.27
C THR A 258 -11.13 -2.66 -8.70
N GLU A 259 -11.76 -1.49 -8.61
CA GLU A 259 -13.17 -1.38 -8.22
C GLU A 259 -14.11 -2.09 -9.22
N GLU A 260 -13.72 -2.16 -10.49
CA GLU A 260 -14.45 -2.85 -11.55
C GLU A 260 -14.34 -4.39 -11.47
N GLY A 261 -13.52 -4.92 -10.56
CA GLY A 261 -13.35 -6.36 -10.32
C GLY A 261 -12.23 -7.02 -11.14
N ASP A 262 -11.59 -6.27 -12.03
CA ASP A 262 -10.40 -6.71 -12.77
C ASP A 262 -9.14 -6.62 -11.87
N ARG A 263 -7.97 -6.97 -12.42
CA ARG A 263 -6.67 -6.82 -11.76
C ARG A 263 -5.70 -6.04 -12.63
N VAL A 264 -4.98 -5.08 -12.06
CA VAL A 264 -3.82 -4.48 -12.72
C VAL A 264 -2.57 -5.13 -12.15
N ARG A 265 -1.78 -5.78 -13.02
CA ARG A 265 -0.44 -6.24 -12.68
C ARG A 265 0.55 -5.12 -12.94
N PHE A 266 1.36 -4.78 -11.94
CA PHE A 266 2.57 -3.97 -12.10
C PHE A 266 3.80 -4.87 -11.96
N SER A 267 4.77 -4.67 -12.84
CA SER A 267 6.03 -5.40 -12.88
C SER A 267 7.17 -4.41 -12.98
N THR A 268 8.29 -4.72 -12.35
CA THR A 268 9.53 -4.01 -12.59
C THR A 268 10.21 -4.58 -13.84
N LEU A 269 10.80 -3.76 -14.71
CA LEU A 269 11.65 -4.27 -15.79
C LEU A 269 12.79 -5.09 -15.17
N SER A 270 12.76 -6.41 -15.33
CA SER A 270 13.95 -7.22 -15.15
C SER A 270 14.93 -6.85 -16.27
N SER A 271 16.22 -6.81 -15.99
CA SER A 271 17.34 -6.53 -16.90
C SER A 271 17.42 -7.40 -18.17
N LEU A 272 16.38 -8.15 -18.52
CA LEU A 272 16.27 -9.03 -19.67
C LEU A 272 15.67 -8.33 -20.91
N ASP A 273 15.01 -7.19 -20.76
CA ASP A 273 14.67 -6.30 -21.89
C ASP A 273 15.85 -5.34 -22.17
N LEU A 274 16.96 -5.92 -22.64
CA LEU A 274 18.23 -5.22 -22.92
C LEU A 274 18.12 -4.16 -24.03
N ASP A 275 17.02 -4.13 -24.77
CA ASP A 275 16.77 -3.15 -25.84
C ASP A 275 16.02 -1.90 -25.34
N ALA A 276 15.43 -1.94 -24.13
CA ALA A 276 14.80 -0.78 -23.51
C ALA A 276 15.86 0.01 -22.74
N GLN A 277 16.45 1.01 -23.42
CA GLN A 277 17.37 1.98 -22.81
C GLN A 277 16.81 2.50 -21.47
N HIS A 278 17.42 2.11 -20.35
CA HIS A 278 17.45 2.71 -19.00
C HIS A 278 16.29 3.63 -18.55
N GLU A 279 15.06 3.41 -18.97
CA GLU A 279 13.91 4.16 -18.49
C GLU A 279 13.33 3.43 -17.29
N GLU A 280 13.67 3.97 -16.12
CA GLU A 280 13.07 3.70 -14.81
C GLU A 280 11.54 3.75 -14.89
N ALA A 281 10.92 2.58 -15.06
CA ALA A 281 9.49 2.43 -15.30
C ALA A 281 8.93 1.15 -14.65
N PHE A 282 7.69 1.25 -14.17
CA PHE A 282 6.88 0.07 -13.91
C PHE A 282 6.11 -0.29 -15.17
N ILE A 283 6.17 -1.55 -15.58
CA ILE A 283 5.31 -2.08 -16.64
C ILE A 283 3.98 -2.46 -16.01
N PHE A 284 2.86 -2.18 -16.67
CA PHE A 284 1.57 -2.64 -16.18
C PHE A 284 0.68 -3.26 -17.25
N ASN A 285 -0.20 -4.16 -16.83
CA ASN A 285 -1.17 -4.82 -17.69
C ASN A 285 -2.50 -5.01 -16.96
N LEU A 286 -3.62 -4.84 -17.68
CA LEU A 286 -4.95 -5.19 -17.17
C LEU A 286 -5.22 -6.68 -17.40
N GLU A 287 -5.55 -7.39 -16.34
CA GLU A 287 -5.95 -8.79 -16.32
C GLU A 287 -7.43 -8.89 -15.93
N PRO A 288 -8.22 -9.73 -16.62
CA PRO A 288 -9.59 -10.01 -16.24
C PRO A 288 -9.70 -10.84 -14.95
#